data_AF-A0A951YG28-F1
#
_entry.id   AF-A0A951YG28-F1
#
_cell.length_a   1.000
_cell.length_b   1.000
_cell.length_c   1.000
_cell.angle_alpha   90.00
_cell.angle_beta   90.00
_cell.angle_gamma   90.00
#
_symmetry.space_group_name_H-M   'P 1'
#
loop_
_entity.id
_entity.type
_entity.pdbx_description
1 polymer ?
#
loop_
_entity_poly.entity_id
_entity_poly.type
_entity_poly.pdbx_seq_one_letter_code
_entity_poly.pdbx_strand_id
1 'polypeptide(L)'
;MKVFRYTTMLLLLFNGISALFGGYVLIDDPTGGGMQMPVELMKTGPFKDYLIPGIYLFSVLGVGSLAVLFMVIFHTRYHAQTVLLEGLATIAWIVTQMIVVQDIVLLQIVYLSVGAILVLCSLSLSNTR
;
A
#
# COMPACT_ATOMS: atom_id res chain seq x y z
N MET A 1 -18.64 15.33 -1.52
CA MET A 1 -17.86 15.20 -0.27
C MET A 1 -17.93 13.83 0.39
N LYS A 2 -19.13 13.34 0.78
CA LYS A 2 -19.27 12.02 1.42
C LYS A 2 -18.70 10.88 0.57
N VAL A 3 -18.89 10.92 -0.74
CA VAL A 3 -18.36 9.94 -1.70
C VAL A 3 -16.84 9.79 -1.57
N PHE A 4 -16.05 10.87 -1.74
CA PHE A 4 -14.57 10.81 -1.63
C PHE A 4 -14.10 10.23 -0.30
N ARG A 5 -14.80 10.55 0.79
CA ARG A 5 -14.47 10.01 2.11
C ARG A 5 -14.77 8.53 2.21
N TYR A 6 -15.94 8.07 1.78
CA TYR A 6 -16.28 6.64 1.75
C TYR A 6 -15.34 5.86 0.84
N THR A 7 -15.01 6.40 -0.34
CA THR A 7 -14.01 5.81 -1.24
C THR A 7 -12.65 5.70 -0.55
N THR A 8 -12.17 6.76 0.09
CA THR A 8 -10.90 6.75 0.84
C THR A 8 -10.91 5.67 1.92
N MET A 9 -11.98 5.60 2.73
CA MET A 9 -12.08 4.61 3.80
C MET A 9 -12.09 3.18 3.27
N LEU A 10 -12.83 2.92 2.19
CA LEU A 10 -12.87 1.60 1.55
C LEU A 10 -11.50 1.19 1.01
N LEU A 11 -10.82 2.11 0.33
CA LEU A 11 -9.49 1.85 -0.25
C LEU A 11 -8.42 1.63 0.82
N LEU A 12 -8.41 2.42 1.90
CA LEU A 12 -7.48 2.23 3.01
C LEU A 12 -7.74 0.90 3.74
N LEU A 13 -9.01 0.52 3.92
CA LEU A 13 -9.34 -0.76 4.53
C LEU A 13 -8.89 -1.93 3.65
N PHE A 14 -9.18 -1.86 2.35
CA PHE A 14 -8.74 -2.84 1.37
C PHE A 14 -7.22 -2.98 1.35
N ASN A 15 -6.49 -1.87 1.17
CA ASN A 15 -5.04 -1.84 1.12
C ASN A 15 -4.40 -2.30 2.43
N GLY A 16 -4.93 -1.85 3.57
CA GLY A 16 -4.42 -2.22 4.88
C GLY A 16 -4.56 -3.71 5.16
N ILE A 17 -5.74 -4.30 4.93
CA ILE A 17 -5.96 -5.74 5.18
C ILE A 17 -5.12 -6.59 4.22
N SER A 18 -5.09 -6.24 2.93
CA SER A 18 -4.34 -7.03 1.96
C SER A 18 -2.84 -6.95 2.17
N ALA A 19 -2.32 -5.78 2.56
CA ALA A 19 -0.90 -5.58 2.87
C ALA A 19 -0.49 -6.23 4.20
N LEU A 20 -1.35 -6.23 5.22
CA LEU A 20 -1.10 -7.02 6.44
C LEU A 20 -1.00 -8.51 6.12
N PHE A 21 -1.94 -9.04 5.33
CA PHE A 21 -1.92 -10.46 4.96
C PHE A 21 -0.70 -10.80 4.10
N GLY A 22 -0.50 -10.08 2.99
CA GLY A 22 0.64 -10.32 2.09
C GLY A 22 1.99 -10.10 2.78
N GLY A 23 2.08 -9.07 3.63
CA GLY A 23 3.29 -8.79 4.40
C GLY A 23 3.59 -9.89 5.41
N TYR A 24 2.58 -10.37 6.14
CA TYR A 24 2.73 -11.48 7.08
C TYR A 24 3.25 -12.74 6.39
N VAL A 25 2.66 -13.12 5.25
CA VAL A 25 3.08 -14.32 4.50
C VAL A 25 4.53 -14.21 4.03
N LEU A 26 4.99 -13.03 3.58
CA LEU A 26 6.39 -12.82 3.19
C LEU A 26 7.35 -12.79 4.38
N ILE A 27 6.89 -12.39 5.57
CA ILE A 27 7.71 -12.42 6.79
C ILE A 27 7.84 -13.86 7.31
N ASP A 28 6.75 -14.62 7.26
CA ASP A 28 6.69 -16.03 7.70
C ASP A 28 7.52 -16.93 6.78
N ASP A 29 7.42 -16.73 5.46
CA ASP A 29 8.25 -17.41 4.46
C ASP A 29 8.94 -16.39 3.50
N PRO A 30 10.12 -15.87 3.89
CA PRO A 30 10.89 -14.95 3.08
C PRO A 30 11.41 -15.52 1.76
N THR A 31 11.34 -16.84 1.56
CA THR A 31 11.74 -17.47 0.29
C THR A 31 10.70 -17.22 -0.81
N GLY A 32 9.48 -16.83 -0.44
CA GLY A 32 8.35 -16.63 -1.34
C GLY A 32 7.61 -17.92 -1.70
N GLY A 33 8.01 -19.07 -1.17
CA GLY A 33 7.40 -20.38 -1.41
C GLY A 33 5.91 -20.41 -1.07
N GLY A 34 5.52 -19.82 0.05
CA GLY A 34 4.13 -19.69 0.50
C GLY A 34 3.21 -18.91 -0.45
N MET A 35 3.77 -18.10 -1.35
CA MET A 35 3.03 -17.38 -2.40
C MET A 35 3.38 -17.84 -3.82
N GLN A 36 4.11 -18.96 -3.96
CA GLN A 36 4.59 -19.46 -5.25
C GLN A 36 5.41 -18.41 -6.02
N MET A 37 6.09 -17.52 -5.28
CA MET A 37 6.94 -16.46 -5.82
C MET A 37 8.40 -16.91 -5.74
N PRO A 38 9.08 -17.16 -6.87
CA PRO A 38 10.46 -17.58 -6.82
C PRO A 38 11.36 -16.42 -6.38
N VAL A 39 12.22 -16.67 -5.38
CA VAL A 39 13.21 -15.68 -4.88
C VAL A 39 14.11 -15.12 -5.98
N GLU A 40 14.21 -15.79 -7.13
CA GLU A 40 14.93 -15.31 -8.31
C GLU A 40 14.43 -13.95 -8.81
N LEU A 41 13.16 -13.61 -8.57
CA LEU A 41 12.61 -12.29 -8.87
C LEU A 41 13.28 -11.15 -8.09
N MET A 42 13.99 -11.48 -7.00
CA MET A 42 14.73 -10.51 -6.19
C MET A 42 16.19 -10.33 -6.64
N LYS A 43 16.73 -11.17 -7.55
CA LYS A 43 18.15 -11.13 -7.97
C LYS A 43 18.59 -9.82 -8.60
N THR A 44 17.65 -9.11 -9.23
CA THR A 44 17.82 -7.80 -9.87
C THR A 44 17.63 -6.63 -8.90
N GLY A 45 17.09 -6.90 -7.71
CA GLY A 45 16.79 -5.91 -6.68
C GLY A 45 17.88 -5.77 -5.61
N PRO A 46 17.72 -4.81 -4.69
CA PRO A 46 18.68 -4.58 -3.60
C PRO A 46 18.55 -5.59 -2.44
N PHE A 47 17.52 -6.44 -2.46
CA PHE A 47 17.20 -7.37 -1.39
C PHE A 47 17.49 -8.82 -1.79
N LYS A 48 17.94 -9.64 -0.85
CA LYS A 48 18.27 -11.05 -1.09
C LYS A 48 17.06 -11.97 -1.10
N ASP A 49 15.99 -11.55 -0.42
CA ASP A 49 14.77 -12.30 -0.17
C ASP A 49 13.59 -11.34 0.05
N TYR A 50 12.42 -11.89 0.38
CA TYR A 50 11.20 -11.11 0.56
C TYR A 50 10.99 -10.58 1.99
N LEU A 51 11.92 -10.77 2.93
CA LEU A 51 11.72 -10.35 4.32
C LEU A 51 11.54 -8.84 4.45
N ILE A 52 12.46 -8.06 3.87
CA ILE A 52 12.41 -6.59 3.94
C ILE A 52 11.16 -6.07 3.20
N PRO A 53 10.85 -6.55 1.97
CA PRO A 53 9.57 -6.26 1.34
C PRO A 53 8.34 -6.60 2.18
N GLY A 54 8.34 -7.76 2.84
CA GLY A 54 7.26 -8.21 3.70
C GLY A 54 7.05 -7.30 4.90
N ILE A 55 8.14 -6.89 5.57
CA ILE A 55 8.10 -5.94 6.68
C ILE A 55 7.53 -4.60 6.22
N TYR A 56 8.02 -4.06 5.10
CA TYR A 56 7.51 -2.79 4.57
C TYR A 56 6.02 -2.87 4.24
N LEU A 57 5.60 -3.94 3.56
CA LEU A 57 4.19 -4.17 3.21
C LEU A 57 3.33 -4.28 4.48
N PHE A 58 3.75 -5.06 5.48
CA PHE A 58 3.02 -5.23 6.72
C PHE A 58 2.92 -3.93 7.53
N SER A 59 4.04 -3.24 7.74
CA SER A 59 4.09 -2.08 8.64
C SER A 59 3.62 -0.80 7.97
N VAL A 60 4.20 -0.44 6.83
CA VAL A 60 3.95 0.86 6.19
C VAL A 60 2.59 0.82 5.50
N LEU A 61 2.37 -0.16 4.63
CA LEU A 61 1.13 -0.22 3.84
C LEU A 61 -0.01 -0.93 4.57
N GLY A 62 0.28 -1.86 5.48
CA GLY A 62 -0.72 -2.55 6.29
C GLY A 62 -1.17 -1.70 7.47
N VAL A 63 -0.31 -1.60 8.49
CA VAL A 63 -0.59 -0.84 9.71
C VAL A 63 -0.78 0.65 9.41
N GLY A 64 0.03 1.24 8.52
CA GLY A 64 -0.09 2.64 8.13
C GLY A 64 -1.46 2.95 7.51
N SER A 65 -1.91 2.18 6.51
CA SER A 65 -3.25 2.36 5.92
C SER A 65 -4.37 2.29 6.95
N LEU A 66 -4.31 1.35 7.91
CA LEU A 66 -5.32 1.27 8.97
C LEU A 66 -5.24 2.46 9.94
N ALA A 67 -4.04 2.92 10.30
CA ALA A 67 -3.87 4.11 11.13
C ALA A 67 -4.45 5.37 10.44
N VAL A 68 -4.20 5.53 9.14
CA VAL A 68 -4.78 6.60 8.32
C VAL A 68 -6.29 6.47 8.24
N LEU A 69 -6.82 5.25 8.11
CA LEU A 69 -8.27 5.00 8.13
C LEU A 69 -8.89 5.51 9.44
N PHE A 70 -8.29 5.18 10.60
CA PHE A 70 -8.74 5.70 11.89
C PHE A 70 -8.72 7.24 11.92
N MET A 71 -7.66 7.87 11.42
CA MET A 71 -7.57 9.34 11.34
C MET A 71 -8.67 9.96 10.48
N VAL A 72 -9.06 9.31 9.38
CA VAL A 72 -10.16 9.73 8.51
C VAL A 72 -11.51 9.55 9.20
N ILE A 73 -11.73 8.46 9.96
CA ILE A 73 -12.98 8.21 10.71
C ILE A 73 -13.18 9.28 11.79
N PHE A 74 -12.14 9.55 12.58
CA PHE A 74 -12.20 10.49 13.71
C PHE A 74 -12.01 11.97 13.34
N HIS A 75 -11.98 12.30 12.04
CA HIS A 75 -11.86 13.69 11.56
C HIS A 75 -10.67 14.46 12.14
N THR A 76 -9.53 13.78 12.33
CA THR A 76 -8.34 14.43 12.89
C THR A 76 -7.85 15.57 11.99
N ARG A 77 -7.17 16.58 12.54
CA ARG A 77 -6.74 17.80 11.82
C ARG A 77 -5.94 17.52 10.53
N TYR A 78 -5.21 16.41 10.48
CA TYR A 78 -4.26 16.09 9.42
C TYR A 78 -4.69 14.92 8.53
N HIS A 79 -5.94 14.47 8.63
CA HIS A 79 -6.45 13.28 7.91
C HIS A 79 -6.22 13.33 6.39
N ALA A 80 -6.38 14.50 5.74
CA ALA A 80 -6.11 14.62 4.30
C ALA A 80 -4.62 14.41 3.97
N GLN A 81 -3.71 15.03 4.73
CA GLN A 81 -2.27 14.90 4.49
C GLN A 81 -1.77 13.47 4.70
N THR A 82 -2.33 12.76 5.67
CA THR A 82 -1.97 11.35 5.92
C THR A 82 -2.50 10.42 4.83
N VAL A 83 -3.66 10.72 4.24
CA VAL A 83 -4.16 10.00 3.04
C VAL A 83 -3.27 10.26 1.83
N LEU A 84 -2.79 11.51 1.65
CA LEU A 84 -1.83 11.82 0.59
C LEU A 84 -0.55 10.99 0.71
N LEU A 85 0.04 10.99 1.92
CA LEU A 85 1.26 10.25 2.20
C LEU A 85 1.08 8.75 1.95
N GLU A 86 -0.03 8.17 2.39
CA GLU A 86 -0.31 6.75 2.18
C GLU A 86 -0.50 6.39 0.70
N GLY A 87 -1.21 7.24 -0.04
CA GLY A 87 -1.37 7.08 -1.49
C GLY A 87 -0.03 7.14 -2.23
N LEU A 88 0.84 8.09 -1.87
CA LEU A 88 2.19 8.21 -2.42
C LEU A 88 3.09 7.04 -2.04
N ALA A 89 3.03 6.58 -0.78
CA ALA A 89 3.77 5.42 -0.31
C ALA A 89 3.36 4.14 -1.06
N THR A 90 2.07 3.97 -1.32
CA THR A 90 1.52 2.86 -2.12
C THR A 90 2.05 2.91 -3.55
N ILE A 91 2.01 4.09 -4.21
CA ILE A 91 2.55 4.26 -5.56
C ILE A 91 4.05 3.96 -5.60
N ALA A 92 4.83 4.56 -4.70
CA ALA A 92 6.28 4.38 -4.64
C ALA A 92 6.68 2.92 -4.45
N TRP A 93 5.93 2.20 -3.61
CA TRP A 93 6.14 0.78 -3.39
C TRP A 93 5.88 -0.06 -4.64
N ILE A 94 4.73 0.15 -5.30
CA ILE A 94 4.37 -0.59 -6.50
C ILE A 94 5.35 -0.32 -7.64
N VAL A 95 5.77 0.93 -7.82
CA VAL A 95 6.80 1.29 -8.81
C VAL A 95 8.12 0.59 -8.50
N THR A 96 8.54 0.57 -7.23
CA THR A 96 9.74 -0.16 -6.80
C THR A 96 9.62 -1.65 -7.10
N GLN A 97 8.46 -2.25 -6.82
CA GLN A 97 8.22 -3.66 -7.07
C GLN A 97 8.19 -4.00 -8.57
N MET A 98 7.63 -3.13 -9.41
CA MET A 98 7.71 -3.26 -10.87
C MET A 98 9.16 -3.21 -11.39
N ILE A 99 9.99 -2.30 -10.84
CA ILE A 99 11.41 -2.19 -11.22
C ILE A 99 12.20 -3.43 -10.82
N VAL A 100 11.97 -3.95 -9.61
CA VAL A 100 12.68 -5.12 -9.10
C VAL A 100 12.26 -6.39 -9.86
N VAL A 101 10.96 -6.64 -9.98
CA VAL A 101 10.43 -7.86 -10.60
C VAL A 101 10.55 -7.84 -12.13
N GLN A 102 10.66 -6.66 -12.74
CA GLN A 102 10.77 -6.47 -14.20
C GLN A 102 9.60 -7.10 -14.99
N ASP A 103 8.45 -7.23 -14.35
CA ASP A 103 7.21 -7.74 -14.94
C ASP A 103 6.03 -6.87 -14.50
N ILE A 104 5.03 -6.79 -15.37
CA ILE A 104 3.79 -6.06 -15.11
C ILE A 104 2.64 -7.04 -14.96
N VAL A 105 2.21 -7.22 -13.71
CA VAL A 105 1.06 -8.07 -13.36
C VAL A 105 -0.16 -7.22 -12.99
N LEU A 106 -1.35 -7.77 -13.22
CA LEU A 106 -2.62 -7.09 -12.95
C LEU A 106 -2.69 -6.51 -11.53
N LEU A 107 -2.16 -7.23 -10.54
CA LEU A 107 -2.17 -6.81 -9.15
C LEU A 107 -1.45 -5.47 -8.94
N GLN A 108 -0.33 -5.23 -9.63
CA GLN A 108 0.38 -3.96 -9.55
C GLN A 108 -0.44 -2.82 -10.14
N ILE A 109 -1.12 -3.05 -11.27
CA ILE A 109 -1.99 -2.04 -11.91
C ILE A 109 -3.13 -1.65 -10.96
N VAL A 110 -3.71 -2.65 -10.28
CA VAL A 110 -4.75 -2.42 -9.27
C VAL A 110 -4.23 -1.55 -8.14
N TYR A 111 -3.11 -1.92 -7.49
CA TYR A 111 -2.59 -1.14 -6.35
C TYR A 111 -2.03 0.24 -6.76
N LEU A 112 -1.48 0.37 -7.97
CA LEU A 112 -1.10 1.68 -8.51
C LEU A 112 -2.33 2.58 -8.66
N SER A 113 -3.45 2.02 -9.13
CA SER A 113 -4.74 2.72 -9.24
C SER A 113 -5.28 3.09 -7.86
N VAL A 114 -5.18 2.19 -6.87
CA VAL A 114 -5.57 2.47 -5.47
C VAL A 114 -4.79 3.67 -4.93
N GLY A 115 -3.45 3.67 -5.08
CA GLY A 115 -2.60 4.77 -4.63
C GLY A 115 -2.94 6.09 -5.33
N ALA A 116 -3.17 6.06 -6.65
CA ALA A 116 -3.58 7.25 -7.41
C ALA A 116 -4.92 7.81 -6.95
N ILE A 117 -5.93 6.94 -6.73
CA ILE A 117 -7.25 7.36 -6.25
C ILE A 117 -7.17 7.94 -4.84
N LEU A 118 -6.33 7.38 -3.95
CA LEU A 118 -6.09 7.94 -2.61
C LEU A 118 -5.51 9.35 -2.68
N VAL A 119 -4.52 9.58 -3.55
CA VAL A 119 -3.94 10.92 -3.79
C VAL A 119 -5.02 11.90 -4.27
N LEU A 120 -5.85 11.52 -5.25
CA LEU A 120 -6.93 12.36 -5.76
C LEU A 120 -8.00 12.66 -4.70
N CYS A 121 -8.38 11.66 -3.90
CA CYS A 121 -9.35 11.83 -2.83
C CYS A 121 -8.81 12.75 -1.73
N SER A 122 -7.51 12.67 -1.41
CA SER A 122 -6.85 13.55 -0.46
C SER A 122 -6.98 15.03 -0.84
N LEU A 123 -6.74 15.38 -2.11
CA LEU A 123 -6.85 16.77 -2.59
C LEU A 123 -8.28 17.32 -2.42
N SER A 124 -9.27 16.45 -2.57
CA SER A 124 -10.68 16.80 -2.35
C SER A 124 -11.02 16.95 -0.86
N LEU A 125 -10.36 16.17 0.01
CA LEU A 125 -10.50 16.27 1.47
C LEU A 125 -9.82 17.54 2.03
N SER A 126 -8.68 17.97 1.46
CA SER A 126 -7.93 19.15 1.94
C SER A 126 -8.62 20.48 1.65
N ASN A 127 -9.41 20.55 0.59
CA ASN A 127 -10.10 21.78 0.16
C ASN A 127 -11.32 22.14 1.01
N THR A 128 -11.65 21.37 2.05
CA THR A 128 -12.84 21.60 2.87
C THR A 128 -12.54 22.10 4.28
N ARG A 129 -11.54 22.98 4.40
CA ARG A 129 -11.28 23.70 5.65
C ARG A 129 -12.35 24.76 5.92
#